data_AF-X0V551-F1
#
_entry.id   AF-X0V551-F1
#
_cell.length_a   1.000
_cell.length_b   1.000
_cell.length_c   1.000
_cell.angle_alpha   90.00
_cell.angle_beta   90.00
_cell.angle_gamma   90.00
#
_symmetry.space_group_name_H-M   'P 1'
#
loop_
_entity.id
_entity.type
_entity.pdbx_description
1 polymer ?
#
loop_
_entity_poly.entity_id
_entity_poly.type
_entity_poly.pdbx_seq_one_letter_code
_entity_poly.pdbx_strand_id
1 'polypeptide(L)' 'MGPAKGTIDQGVKALSVIASVLGLEGEEGMTEEEVKKLLDGIVDPAGTFYRFSLPDSLLVRKRME' A
#
# COMPACT_ATOMS: atom_id res chain seq x y z
N MET A 1 -5.95 17.92 -2.48
CA MET A 1 -4.93 18.04 -1.42
C MET A 1 -3.80 17.14 -1.86
N GLY A 2 -2.60 17.67 -2.11
CA GLY A 2 -1.45 16.89 -2.59
C GLY A 2 -0.63 16.31 -1.43
N PRO A 3 0.41 15.52 -1.73
CA PRO A 3 1.29 14.95 -0.72
C PRO A 3 1.93 16.02 0.18
N ALA A 4 2.23 15.65 1.43
CA ALA A 4 2.93 16.53 2.35
C ALA A 4 4.33 16.88 1.83
N LYS A 5 4.87 18.05 2.22
CA LYS A 5 6.19 18.52 1.79
C LYS A 5 7.26 17.45 2.04
N GLY A 6 8.01 17.07 1.00
CA GLY A 6 9.04 16.02 1.05
C GLY A 6 8.52 14.60 0.82
N THR A 7 7.22 14.42 0.60
CA THR A 7 6.63 13.13 0.20
C THR A 7 6.40 13.13 -1.31
N ILE A 8 7.04 12.19 -2.00
CA ILE A 8 6.87 12.02 -3.46
C ILE A 8 5.54 11.32 -3.73
N ASP A 9 5.25 10.25 -3.00
CA ASP A 9 4.05 9.44 -3.17
C ASP A 9 3.35 9.23 -1.82
N GLN A 10 2.16 9.82 -1.68
CA GLN A 10 1.35 9.70 -0.47
C GLN A 10 0.85 8.27 -0.24
N GLY A 11 0.49 7.54 -1.31
CA GLY A 11 -0.03 6.18 -1.20
C GLY A 11 1.04 5.21 -0.73
N VAL A 12 2.25 5.32 -1.27
CA VAL A 12 3.41 4.54 -0.79
C VAL A 12 3.75 4.88 0.65
N LYS A 13 3.71 6.16 1.03
CA LYS A 13 4.00 6.57 2.41
C LYS A 13 2.97 6.03 3.40
N ALA A 14 1.70 6.05 3.03
CA ALA A 14 0.63 5.46 3.83
C ALA A 14 0.81 3.94 3.98
N LEU A 15 1.10 3.24 2.88
CA LEU A 15 1.37 1.81 2.90
C LEU A 15 2.55 1.45 3.81
N SER A 16 3.64 2.20 3.74
CA SER A 16 4.83 2.00 4.59
C SER A 16 4.51 2.19 6.07
N VAL A 17 3.74 3.22 6.43
CA VAL A 17 3.31 3.44 7.82
C VAL A 17 2.45 2.29 8.29
N ILE A 18 1.48 1.87 7.48
CA ILE A 18 0.57 0.76 7.81
C ILE A 18 1.35 -0.53 8.04
N ALA A 19 2.28 -0.87 7.14
CA ALA A 19 3.12 -2.05 7.28
C ALA A 19 3.99 -2.00 8.55
N SER A 20 4.63 -0.85 8.83
CA SER A 20 5.47 -0.71 10.03
C SER A 20 4.70 -0.67 11.35
N VAL A 21 3.48 -0.12 11.36
CA VAL A 21 2.66 0.00 12.57
C VAL A 21 1.87 -1.28 12.84
N LEU A 22 1.44 -1.99 11.80
CA LEU A 22 0.67 -3.22 11.95
C LEU A 22 1.49 -4.41 12.42
N GLY A 23 2.83 -4.28 12.54
CA GLY A 23 3.78 -5.31 12.98
C GLY A 23 3.10 -6.42 13.77
N LEU A 24 2.70 -7.46 13.05
CA LEU A 24 1.79 -8.47 13.56
C LEU A 24 2.53 -9.25 14.63
N GLU A 25 1.87 -9.56 15.75
CA GLU A 25 2.47 -10.46 16.74
C GLU A 25 2.84 -11.78 16.05
N GLY A 26 4.15 -12.08 15.97
CA GLY A 26 4.65 -13.26 15.27
C GLY A 26 5.00 -13.07 13.80
N GLU A 27 5.16 -11.83 13.29
CA GLU A 27 5.57 -11.54 11.90
C GLU A 27 6.83 -12.31 11.47
N GLU A 28 7.80 -12.51 12.38
CA GLU A 28 9.02 -13.29 12.14
C GLU A 28 8.76 -14.78 11.81
N GLY A 29 7.61 -15.31 12.23
CA GLY A 29 7.21 -16.69 12.03
C GLY A 29 6.16 -16.90 10.94
N MET A 30 5.67 -15.83 10.30
CA MET A 30 4.63 -15.94 9.28
C MET A 30 5.18 -16.48 7.97
N THR A 31 4.46 -17.45 7.37
CA THR A 31 4.82 -17.92 6.03
C THR A 31 4.30 -16.97 4.96
N GLU A 32 4.91 -17.04 3.76
CA GLU A 32 4.45 -16.23 2.61
C GLU A 32 2.95 -16.44 2.31
N GLU A 33 2.40 -17.64 2.54
CA GLU A 33 0.99 -17.92 2.32
C GLU A 33 0.07 -17.21 3.33
N GLU A 34 0.51 -17.08 4.58
CA GLU A 34 -0.24 -16.38 5.63
C GLU A 34 -0.23 -14.87 5.38
N VAL A 35 0.92 -14.33 4.98
CA VAL A 35 1.04 -12.94 4.53
C VAL A 35 0.13 -12.68 3.33
N LYS A 36 0.11 -13.59 2.36
CA LYS A 36 -0.76 -13.47 1.19
C LYS A 36 -2.24 -13.46 1.56
N LYS A 37 -2.69 -14.34 2.46
CA LYS A 37 -4.08 -14.34 2.95
C LYS A 37 -4.49 -13.05 3.64
N LEU A 38 -3.57 -12.42 4.38
CA LEU A 38 -3.81 -11.12 4.99
C LEU A 38 -3.93 -10.02 3.94
N LEU A 39 -3.04 -10.01 2.95
CA LEU A 39 -3.08 -9.08 1.84
C LEU A 39 -4.36 -9.24 1.00
N ASP A 40 -4.86 -10.47 0.83
CA ASP A 40 -6.14 -10.75 0.16
C ASP A 40 -7.34 -10.13 0.89
N GLY A 41 -7.20 -9.75 2.17
CA GLY A 41 -8.20 -8.99 2.91
C GLY A 41 -8.36 -7.54 2.44
N ILE A 42 -7.39 -7.00 1.70
CA ILE A 42 -7.45 -5.64 1.14
C ILE A 42 -8.18 -5.70 -0.20
N VAL A 43 -9.49 -5.42 -0.18
CA VAL A 43 -10.39 -5.52 -1.34
C VAL A 43 -9.96 -4.67 -2.54
N ASP A 44 -9.50 -3.43 -2.29
CA ASP A 44 -9.02 -2.52 -3.34
C ASP A 44 -7.85 -1.66 -2.83
N PRO A 45 -6.59 -2.13 -2.95
CA PRO A 45 -5.42 -1.38 -2.49
C PRO A 45 -5.22 -0.07 -3.25
N ALA A 46 -5.51 -0.05 -4.55
CA ALA A 46 -5.31 1.14 -5.39
C ALA A 46 -6.33 2.22 -5.03
N GLY A 47 -7.62 1.87 -4.92
CA GLY A 47 -8.65 2.81 -4.48
C GLY A 47 -8.51 3.23 -3.02
N THR A 48 -7.94 2.38 -2.16
CA THR A 48 -7.72 2.70 -0.74
C THR A 48 -6.56 3.68 -0.55
N PHE A 49 -5.41 3.44 -1.18
CA PHE A 49 -4.20 4.23 -0.95
C PHE A 49 -3.99 5.37 -1.96
N TYR A 50 -4.62 5.30 -3.14
CA TYR A 50 -4.37 6.22 -4.25
C TYR A 50 -5.61 6.95 -4.77
N ARG A 51 -6.72 6.98 -4.01
CA ARG A 51 -8.00 7.57 -4.44
C ARG A 51 -7.92 8.95 -5.09
N PHE A 52 -7.02 9.81 -4.60
CA PHE A 52 -6.83 11.18 -5.09
C PHE A 52 -5.41 11.48 -5.58
N SER A 53 -4.49 10.52 -5.45
CA SER A 53 -3.06 10.68 -5.73
C SER A 53 -2.55 9.76 -6.85
N LEU A 54 -3.39 8.88 -7.40
CA LEU A 54 -3.01 7.93 -8.46
C LEU A 54 -2.29 8.59 -9.67
N PRO A 55 -2.72 9.75 -10.20
CA PRO A 55 -2.06 10.35 -11.36
C PRO A 55 -0.61 10.80 -11.12
N ASP A 56 -0.26 11.11 -9.88
CA ASP A 56 1.06 11.60 -9.45
C ASP A 56 1.86 10.50 -8.71
N SER A 57 1.29 9.29 -8.64
CA SER A 57 1.91 8.17 -7.95
C SER A 57 3.07 7.56 -8.74
N LEU A 58 3.92 6.83 -8.04
CA LEU A 58 4.98 6.02 -8.64
C LEU A 58 4.44 4.77 -9.37
N LEU A 59 3.14 4.47 -9.25
CA LEU A 59 2.52 3.35 -9.93
C LEU A 59 2.48 3.60 -11.44
N VAL A 60 3.04 2.65 -12.19
CA VAL A 60 2.98 2.69 -13.65
C VAL A 60 1.55 2.37 -14.09
N ARG A 61 1.03 3.14 -15.05
CA ARG A 61 -0.32 2.93 -15.61
C ARG A 61 -0.47 1.49 -16.10
N LYS A 62 -1.50 0.80 -15.61
CA LYS A 62 -1.84 -0.56 -16.06
C LYS A 62 -2.10 -0.54 -17.58
N ARG A 63 -1.39 -1.37 -18.34
CA ARG A 63 -1.78 -1.65 -19.73
C ARG A 63 -3.09 -2.41 -19.71
N MET A 64 -4.08 -1.90 -20.43
CA MET A 64 -5.28 -2.65 -20.75
C MET A 64 -4.97 -3.36 -22.07
N GLU A 65 -4.76 -4.67 -21.99
CA GLU A 65 -4.82 -5.57 -23.14
C GLU A 65 -6.25 -6.10 -23.29
#